data_AF-A0A6N0HWY2-F1
#
_entry.id   AF-A0A6N0HWY2-F1
#
_cell.length_a   1.000
_cell.length_b   1.000
_cell.length_c   1.000
_cell.angle_alpha   90.00
_cell.angle_beta   90.00
_cell.angle_gamma   90.00
#
_symmetry.space_group_name_H-M   'P 1'
#
loop_
_entity.id
_entity.type
_entity.pdbx_description
1 polymer ?
#
loop_
_entity_poly.entity_id
_entity_poly.type
_entity_poly.pdbx_seq_one_letter_code
_entity_poly.pdbx_strand_id
1 'polypeptide(L)'
;MASKVVIKTIEALNEMHTGSLMSRRAALLRCEESFELSDRNGYETKPKVSETGVIEFKDTPEWQQAYSELKSVLSTRDNIR
;
A
#
# COMPACT_ATOMS: atom_id res chain seq x y z
N MET A 1 8.57 11.63 5.84
CA MET A 1 7.13 11.88 5.61
C MET A 1 6.47 10.54 5.27
N ALA A 2 5.51 10.13 6.09
CA ALA A 2 4.69 8.95 5.85
C ALA A 2 4.03 8.99 4.47
N SER A 3 4.06 7.88 3.73
CA SER A 3 3.35 7.77 2.45
C SER A 3 1.93 7.26 2.64
N LYS A 4 1.00 7.80 1.85
CA LYS A 4 -0.40 7.35 1.75
C LYS A 4 -0.60 6.63 0.43
N VAL A 5 -1.21 5.44 0.47
CA VAL A 5 -1.42 4.62 -0.73
C VAL A 5 -2.89 4.28 -0.89
N VAL A 6 -3.51 4.74 -1.99
CA VAL A 6 -4.91 4.43 -2.31
C VAL A 6 -5.08 2.93 -2.58
N ILE A 7 -6.11 2.29 -2.03
CA ILE A 7 -6.44 0.90 -2.36
C ILE A 7 -6.73 0.76 -3.86
N LYS A 8 -6.25 -0.33 -4.46
CA LYS A 8 -6.56 -0.72 -5.84
C LYS A 8 -6.87 -2.20 -5.87
N THR A 9 -7.79 -2.59 -6.74
CA THR A 9 -8.05 -4.01 -7.00
C THR A 9 -6.91 -4.62 -7.82
N ILE A 10 -6.83 -5.94 -7.80
CA ILE A 10 -5.85 -6.67 -8.59
C ILE A 10 -6.01 -6.45 -10.10
N GLU A 11 -7.22 -6.25 -10.63
CA GLU A 11 -7.40 -5.92 -12.06
C GLU A 11 -6.77 -4.58 -12.39
N ALA A 12 -7.01 -3.57 -11.56
CA ALA A 12 -6.41 -2.24 -11.73
C ALA A 12 -4.87 -2.30 -11.65
N LEU A 13 -4.29 -3.18 -10.82
CA LEU A 13 -2.84 -3.39 -10.78
C LEU A 13 -2.31 -4.03 -12.08
N ASN A 14 -3.06 -4.97 -12.66
CA ASN A 14 -2.67 -5.62 -13.92
C ASN A 14 -2.69 -4.66 -15.11
N GLU A 15 -3.49 -3.61 -15.08
CA GLU A 15 -3.52 -2.57 -16.12
C GLU A 15 -2.40 -1.52 -15.96
N MET A 16 -1.87 -1.34 -14.75
CA MET A 16 -0.84 -0.33 -14.48
C MET A 16 0.49 -0.66 -15.15
N HIS A 17 1.21 0.34 -15.67
CA HIS A 17 2.58 0.15 -16.15
C HIS A 17 3.53 -0.30 -15.02
N THR A 18 4.55 -1.09 -15.35
CA THR A 18 5.51 -1.63 -14.38
C THR A 18 6.21 -0.53 -13.57
N GLY A 19 6.51 0.62 -14.18
CA GLY A 19 7.05 1.79 -13.46
C GLY A 19 6.11 2.30 -12.37
N SER A 20 4.81 2.37 -12.64
CA SER A 20 3.79 2.77 -11.66
C SER A 20 3.64 1.76 -10.53
N LEU A 21 3.77 0.45 -10.82
CA LEU A 21 3.80 -0.61 -9.82
C LEU A 21 5.03 -0.50 -8.90
N MET A 22 6.20 -0.19 -9.45
CA MET A 22 7.41 0.05 -8.66
C MET A 22 7.30 1.28 -7.76
N SER A 23 6.77 2.39 -8.29
CA SER A 23 6.49 3.59 -7.50
C SER A 23 5.48 3.31 -6.38
N ARG A 24 4.44 2.51 -6.66
CA ARG A 24 3.47 2.07 -5.65
C ARG A 24 4.13 1.21 -4.58
N ARG A 25 5.03 0.29 -4.94
CA ARG A 25 5.80 -0.53 -3.99
C ARG A 25 6.64 0.35 -3.07
N ALA A 26 7.34 1.34 -3.62
CA ALA A 26 8.13 2.29 -2.85
C ALA A 26 7.25 3.14 -1.92
N ALA A 27 6.03 3.49 -2.33
CA ALA A 27 5.08 4.18 -1.46
C ALA A 27 4.59 3.30 -0.30
N LEU A 28 4.25 2.02 -0.56
CA LEU A 28 3.86 1.07 0.48
C LEU A 28 4.98 0.84 1.52
N LEU A 29 6.23 0.75 1.07
CA LEU A 29 7.38 0.58 1.98
C LEU A 29 7.67 1.84 2.83
N ARG A 30 7.17 3.00 2.41
CA ARG A 30 7.27 4.28 3.14
C ARG A 30 6.05 4.58 4.00
N CYS A 31 5.06 3.68 4.07
CA CYS A 31 4.02 3.76 5.10
C CYS A 31 4.65 3.65 6.50
N GLU A 32 3.97 4.20 7.49
CA GLU A 32 4.39 4.10 8.90
C GLU A 32 4.32 2.65 9.37
N GLU A 33 5.13 2.24 10.34
CA GLU A 33 5.11 0.87 10.86
C GLU A 33 3.77 0.55 11.53
N SER A 34 3.31 1.41 12.43
CA SER A 34 2.03 1.28 13.12
C SER A 34 1.49 2.65 13.53
N PHE A 35 0.21 2.68 13.90
CA PHE A 35 -0.41 3.89 14.43
C PHE A 35 0.24 4.33 15.76
N GLU A 36 0.57 3.36 16.62
CA GLU A 36 1.13 3.60 17.96
C GLU A 36 2.55 4.18 17.92
N LEU A 37 3.32 3.86 16.87
CA LEU A 37 4.68 4.37 16.68
C LEU A 37 4.70 5.69 15.89
N SER A 38 3.54 6.20 15.47
CA SER A 38 3.47 7.42 14.67
C SER A 38 3.45 8.65 15.55
N ASP A 39 4.36 9.60 15.28
CA ASP A 39 4.40 10.92 15.92
C ASP A 39 3.24 11.85 15.49
N ARG A 40 2.17 11.30 14.90
CA ARG A 40 1.03 12.07 14.41
C ARG A 40 0.13 12.48 15.56
N ASN A 41 0.51 13.58 16.19
CA ASN A 41 -0.35 14.36 17.07
C ASN A 41 -1.56 14.90 16.27
N GLY A 42 -2.73 14.29 16.40
CA GLY A 42 -3.96 14.78 15.77
C GLY A 42 -4.94 13.71 15.28
N TYR A 43 -4.58 12.42 15.31
CA TYR A 43 -5.57 11.35 15.17
C TYR A 43 -6.16 11.02 16.55
N GLU A 44 -7.44 11.30 16.75
CA GLU A 44 -8.17 10.83 17.93
C GLU A 44 -8.30 9.30 17.95
N THR A 45 -8.31 8.68 16.76
CA THR A 45 -8.40 7.22 16.57
C THR A 45 -7.60 6.76 15.35
N LYS A 46 -7.18 5.48 15.34
CA LYS A 46 -6.51 4.85 14.19
C LYS A 46 -7.41 4.97 12.95
N PRO A 47 -6.96 5.60 11.85
CA PRO A 47 -7.78 5.71 10.65
C PRO A 47 -8.04 4.31 10.08
N LYS A 48 -9.31 4.03 9.82
CA LYS A 48 -9.70 2.80 9.16
C LYS A 48 -9.54 2.94 7.66
N VAL A 49 -8.87 1.98 7.05
CA VAL A 49 -8.67 1.97 5.60
C VAL A 49 -10.01 1.82 4.87
N SER A 50 -10.97 1.10 5.45
CA SER A 50 -12.35 0.98 4.93
C SER A 50 -13.11 2.30 4.82
N GLU A 51 -12.78 3.27 5.67
CA GLU A 51 -13.45 4.59 5.70
C GLU A 51 -12.69 5.61 4.85
N THR A 52 -11.36 5.54 4.87
CA THR A 52 -10.48 6.53 4.20
C THR A 52 -10.08 6.15 2.78
N GLY A 53 -10.16 4.87 2.42
CA GLY A 53 -9.71 4.33 1.14
C GLY A 53 -8.18 4.35 0.93
N VAL A 54 -7.42 4.72 1.96
CA VAL A 54 -5.95 4.86 1.88
C VAL A 54 -5.25 4.07 2.98
N ILE A 55 -4.16 3.43 2.58
CA ILE A 55 -3.26 2.70 3.46
C ILE A 55 -2.16 3.67 3.91
N GLU A 56 -2.03 3.82 5.21
CA GLU A 56 -1.03 4.71 5.84
C GLU A 56 -0.06 3.95 6.77
N PHE A 57 -0.47 2.76 7.24
CA PHE A 57 0.25 1.96 8.22
C PHE A 57 0.46 0.52 7.74
N LYS A 58 1.64 -0.04 8.00
CA LYS A 58 2.05 -1.39 7.59
C LYS A 58 1.44 -2.49 8.44
N ASP A 59 1.09 -2.18 9.68
CA ASP A 59 0.40 -3.07 10.63
C ASP A 59 -1.06 -3.38 10.27
N THR A 60 -1.53 -2.96 9.11
CA THR A 60 -2.91 -3.16 8.66
C THR A 60 -3.04 -4.38 7.74
N PRO A 61 -4.14 -5.16 7.82
CA PRO A 61 -4.39 -6.26 6.90
C PRO A 61 -4.48 -5.79 5.45
N GLU A 62 -4.98 -4.56 5.21
CA GLU A 62 -5.06 -3.96 3.88
C GLU A 62 -3.67 -3.69 3.29
N TRP A 63 -2.69 -3.28 4.11
CA TRP A 63 -1.31 -3.14 3.66
C TRP A 63 -0.72 -4.49 3.24
N GLN A 64 -0.91 -5.53 4.06
CA GLN A 64 -0.40 -6.87 3.77
C GLN A 64 -1.00 -7.41 2.47
N GLN A 65 -2.32 -7.27 2.30
CA GLN A 65 -3.02 -7.67 1.08
C GLN A 65 -2.50 -6.90 -0.14
N ALA A 66 -2.47 -5.57 -0.06
CA ALA A 66 -2.03 -4.73 -1.17
C ALA A 66 -0.56 -4.98 -1.57
N TYR A 67 0.31 -5.25 -0.59
CA TYR A 67 1.71 -5.58 -0.85
C TYR A 67 1.86 -6.97 -1.49
N SER A 68 1.09 -7.94 -1.02
CA SER A 68 1.06 -9.30 -1.57
C SER A 68 0.58 -9.32 -3.03
N GLU A 69 -0.56 -8.68 -3.31
CA GLU A 69 -1.11 -8.57 -4.67
C GLU A 69 -0.14 -7.88 -5.62
N LEU A 70 0.45 -6.76 -5.19
CA LEU A 70 1.45 -6.04 -5.97
C LEU A 70 2.65 -6.92 -6.31
N LYS A 71 3.16 -7.68 -5.33
CA LYS A 71 4.27 -8.61 -5.53
C LYS A 71 3.89 -9.72 -6.51
N SER A 72 2.67 -10.25 -6.42
CA SER A 72 2.16 -11.26 -7.36
C SER A 72 2.12 -10.72 -8.79
N VAL A 73 1.55 -9.54 -9.03
CA VAL A 73 1.48 -8.93 -10.37
C VAL A 73 2.88 -8.68 -10.93
N LEU A 74 3.80 -8.16 -10.11
CA LEU A 74 5.18 -7.92 -10.52
C LEU A 74 5.91 -9.24 -10.85
N SER A 75 5.73 -10.28 -10.04
CA SER A 75 6.34 -11.60 -10.28
C SER A 75 5.83 -12.24 -11.57
N THR A 76 4.53 -12.15 -11.85
CA THR A 76 3.97 -12.67 -13.11
C THR A 76 4.58 -11.99 -14.32
N ARG A 77 4.83 -10.67 -14.25
CA ARG A 77 5.42 -9.91 -15.37
C ARG A 77 6.90 -10.19 -15.58
N ASP A 78 7.65 -10.40 -14.51
CA ASP A 78 9.06 -10.76 -14.61
C ASP A 78 9.23 -12.16 -15.22
N ASN A 79 8.35 -13.10 -14.86
CA ASN A 79 8.33 -14.47 -15.40
C ASN A 79 7.87 -14.58 -16.87
N ILE A 80 7.28 -13.53 -17.44
CA ILE A 80 6.88 -13.49 -18.86
C ILE A 80 8.03 -12.96 -19.75
N ARG A 81 9.13 -12.50 -19.16
CA ARG A 81 10.24 -11.86 -19.88
C ARG A 81 11.33 -12.83 -20.33
#